data_AF-A0A8T3M231-F1
#
_entry.id   AF-A0A8T3M231-F1
#
_cell.length_a   1.000
_cell.length_b   1.000
_cell.length_c   1.000
_cell.angle_alpha   90.00
_cell.angle_beta   90.00
_cell.angle_gamma   90.00
#
_symmetry.space_group_name_H-M   'P 1'
#
loop_
_entity.id
_entity.type
_entity.pdbx_description
1 polymer ?
#
loop_
_entity_poly.entity_id
_entity_poly.type
_entity_poly.pdbx_seq_one_letter_code
_entity_poly.pdbx_strand_id
1 'polypeptide(L)'
;MTYSLLDDAFAHHIWATERLLDECASLSPEQLTTPAPGTYGSILDTFRHLVSADCWYLTFFREEPQRIHEGSEASLDELRPAITSNGKSWMRLLASKLDGEADVVEHGDGWNFHSPTGLRLAQVVQHGTDHRSQICTALSSFGVDPPEIDLWAYGEATGRTRPEHL
;
A
#
# COMPACT_ATOMS: atom_id res chain seq x y z
N MET A 1 11.28 -14.50 -17.27
CA MET A 1 10.21 -13.92 -16.45
C MET A 1 9.53 -12.87 -17.29
N THR A 2 8.21 -12.94 -17.46
CA THR A 2 7.43 -11.90 -18.14
C THR A 2 7.21 -10.75 -17.16
N TYR A 3 7.62 -9.56 -17.55
CA TYR A 3 7.42 -8.34 -16.77
C TYR A 3 5.97 -7.89 -16.92
N SER A 4 5.23 -7.75 -15.83
CA SER A 4 3.84 -7.30 -15.85
C SER A 4 3.77 -5.80 -16.08
N LEU A 5 2.70 -5.33 -16.74
CA LEU A 5 2.39 -3.89 -16.82
C LEU A 5 2.09 -3.27 -15.46
N LEU A 6 1.84 -4.10 -14.43
CA LEU A 6 1.59 -3.66 -13.05
C LEU A 6 2.82 -3.73 -12.14
N ASP A 7 3.97 -4.25 -12.63
CA ASP A 7 5.15 -4.47 -11.78
C ASP A 7 5.65 -3.16 -11.17
N ASP A 8 5.77 -2.09 -11.95
CA ASP A 8 6.20 -0.78 -11.42
C ASP A 8 5.16 -0.19 -10.46
N ALA A 9 3.87 -0.35 -10.73
CA ALA A 9 2.80 0.17 -9.88
C ALA A 9 2.80 -0.50 -8.49
N PHE A 10 2.99 -1.82 -8.43
CA PHE A 10 3.05 -2.53 -7.15
C PHE A 10 4.41 -2.36 -6.46
N ALA A 11 5.52 -2.31 -7.20
CA ALA A 11 6.81 -2.02 -6.60
C ALA A 11 6.85 -0.59 -5.99
N HIS A 12 6.27 0.38 -6.69
CA HIS A 12 6.02 1.73 -6.19
C HIS A 12 5.11 1.74 -4.96
N HIS A 13 3.98 1.01 -5.00
CA HIS A 13 3.06 0.93 -3.87
C HIS A 13 3.80 0.55 -2.57
N ILE A 14 4.68 -0.44 -2.63
CA ILE A 14 5.46 -0.90 -1.48
C ILE A 14 6.52 0.14 -1.11
N TRP A 15 7.33 0.60 -2.07
CA TRP A 15 8.38 1.59 -1.84
C TRP A 15 7.85 2.89 -1.22
N ALA A 16 6.72 3.41 -1.71
CA ALA A 16 6.11 4.64 -1.22
C ALA A 16 5.59 4.48 0.22
N THR A 17 5.00 3.32 0.53
CA THR A 17 4.52 3.02 1.90
C THR A 17 5.69 2.90 2.86
N GLU A 18 6.74 2.20 2.45
CA GLU A 18 7.99 2.06 3.18
C GLU A 18 8.68 3.42 3.43
N ARG A 19 8.78 4.26 2.41
CA ARG A 19 9.35 5.61 2.53
C ARG A 19 8.59 6.51 3.51
N LEU A 20 7.25 6.43 3.54
CA LEU A 20 6.46 7.14 4.53
C LEU A 20 6.64 6.58 5.94
N LEU A 21 6.76 5.26 6.10
CA LEU A 21 7.05 4.65 7.41
C LEU A 21 8.39 5.18 7.97
N ASP A 22 9.41 5.29 7.11
CA ASP A 22 10.72 5.80 7.51
C ASP A 22 10.65 7.28 7.93
N GLU A 23 9.91 8.10 7.19
CA GLU A 23 9.68 9.51 7.56
C GLU A 23 8.95 9.63 8.91
N CYS A 24 7.90 8.82 9.11
CA CYS A 24 7.06 8.88 10.30
C CYS A 24 7.73 8.30 11.55
N ALA A 25 8.83 7.55 11.42
CA ALA A 25 9.53 6.92 12.54
C ALA A 25 10.11 7.92 13.56
N SER A 26 10.37 9.16 13.13
CA SER A 26 10.89 10.23 14.00
C SER A 26 9.81 11.07 14.69
N LEU A 27 8.53 10.87 14.35
CA LEU A 27 7.42 11.65 14.89
C LEU A 27 7.17 11.32 16.36
N SER A 28 6.65 12.32 17.10
CA SER A 28 6.23 12.08 18.47
C SER A 28 4.98 11.18 18.52
N PRO A 29 4.75 10.46 19.63
CA PRO A 29 3.52 9.69 19.81
C PRO A 29 2.24 10.54 19.64
N GLU A 30 2.29 11.81 20.04
CA GLU A 30 1.18 12.75 19.87
C GLU A 30 0.93 13.05 18.39
N GLN A 31 1.97 13.30 17.58
CA GLN A 31 1.82 13.49 16.14
C GLN A 31 1.30 12.23 15.43
N LEU A 32 1.76 11.05 15.85
CA LEU A 32 1.32 9.77 15.27
C LEU A 32 -0.15 9.44 15.55
N THR A 33 -0.68 9.89 16.68
CA THR A 33 -2.03 9.52 17.17
C THR A 33 -3.05 10.66 17.07
N THR A 34 -2.63 11.87 16.74
CA THR A 34 -3.55 13.01 16.52
C THR A 34 -4.22 12.89 15.16
N PRO A 35 -5.57 12.87 15.08
CA PRO A 35 -6.27 12.85 13.80
C PRO A 35 -6.11 14.15 13.01
N ALA A 36 -5.91 14.04 11.70
CA ALA A 36 -5.86 15.19 10.80
C ALA A 36 -7.18 15.34 10.01
N PRO A 37 -7.79 16.55 9.94
CA PRO A 37 -9.01 16.76 9.15
C PRO A 37 -8.83 16.35 7.68
N GLY A 38 -9.81 15.65 7.12
CA GLY A 38 -9.77 15.20 5.72
C GLY A 38 -8.94 13.93 5.48
N THR A 39 -8.53 13.23 6.53
CA THR A 39 -7.81 11.95 6.45
C THR A 39 -8.63 10.82 7.09
N TYR A 40 -8.21 9.57 6.92
CA TYR A 40 -8.86 8.40 7.54
C TYR A 40 -8.90 8.49 9.08
N GLY A 41 -7.88 9.10 9.69
CA GLY A 41 -7.75 9.19 11.14
C GLY A 41 -6.41 9.82 11.53
N SER A 42 -5.73 9.24 12.51
CA SER A 42 -4.33 9.59 12.75
C SER A 42 -3.41 8.98 11.68
N ILE A 43 -2.14 9.40 11.66
CA ILE A 43 -1.11 8.77 10.81
C ILE A 43 -1.06 7.26 11.09
N LEU A 44 -1.06 6.88 12.37
CA LEU A 44 -0.98 5.48 12.77
C LEU A 44 -2.24 4.70 12.36
N ASP A 45 -3.44 5.25 12.52
CA ASP A 45 -4.68 4.61 12.05
C ASP A 45 -4.68 4.41 10.54
N THR A 46 -4.18 5.40 9.80
CA THR A 46 -4.12 5.35 8.33
C THR A 46 -3.14 4.27 7.86
N PHE A 47 -1.98 4.13 8.51
CA PHE A 47 -1.06 3.03 8.20
C PHE A 47 -1.63 1.66 8.56
N ARG A 48 -2.25 1.52 9.74
CA ARG A 48 -2.88 0.27 10.17
C ARG A 48 -3.95 -0.16 9.17
N HIS A 49 -4.81 0.77 8.76
CA HIS A 49 -5.83 0.53 7.74
C HIS A 49 -5.23 0.13 6.40
N LEU A 50 -4.25 0.89 5.90
CA LEU A 50 -3.58 0.63 4.62
C LEU A 50 -2.96 -0.79 4.59
N VAL A 51 -2.18 -1.15 5.61
CA VAL A 51 -1.49 -2.44 5.66
C VAL A 51 -2.45 -3.60 5.92
N SER A 52 -3.47 -3.39 6.75
CA SER A 52 -4.58 -4.33 6.96
C SER A 52 -5.29 -4.64 5.64
N ALA A 53 -5.67 -3.59 4.89
CA ALA A 53 -6.33 -3.74 3.60
C ALA A 53 -5.44 -4.46 2.57
N ASP A 54 -4.15 -4.13 2.51
CA ASP A 54 -3.20 -4.81 1.63
C ASP A 54 -3.07 -6.31 1.98
N CYS A 55 -3.00 -6.65 3.28
CA CYS A 55 -3.03 -8.04 3.74
C CYS A 55 -4.35 -8.75 3.36
N TRP A 56 -5.48 -8.04 3.45
CA TRP A 56 -6.78 -8.57 3.04
C TRP A 56 -6.86 -8.84 1.55
N TYR A 57 -6.42 -7.91 0.69
CA TYR A 57 -6.47 -8.12 -0.75
C TYR A 57 -5.64 -9.34 -1.19
N LEU A 58 -4.55 -9.65 -0.51
CA LEU A 58 -3.74 -10.85 -0.80
C LEU A 58 -4.53 -12.16 -0.57
N THR A 59 -5.48 -12.20 0.36
CA THR A 59 -6.23 -13.42 0.67
C THR A 59 -7.16 -13.84 -0.48
N PHE A 60 -7.49 -12.93 -1.40
CA PHE A 60 -8.24 -13.27 -2.61
C PHE A 60 -7.47 -14.12 -3.61
N PHE A 61 -6.14 -14.12 -3.53
CA PHE A 61 -5.28 -14.74 -4.54
C PHE A 61 -4.45 -15.90 -3.98
N ARG A 62 -4.44 -16.08 -2.66
CA ARG A 62 -3.62 -17.06 -1.95
C ARG A 62 -4.36 -17.58 -0.72
N GLU A 63 -4.20 -18.86 -0.44
CA GLU A 63 -4.62 -19.45 0.84
C GLU A 63 -3.63 -19.06 1.96
N GLU A 64 -3.64 -17.78 2.34
CA GLU A 64 -2.88 -17.27 3.47
C GLU A 64 -3.76 -16.41 4.39
N PRO A 65 -3.59 -16.51 5.72
CA PRO A 65 -4.31 -15.63 6.63
C PRO A 65 -3.80 -14.18 6.51
N GLN A 66 -4.68 -13.23 6.81
CA GLN A 66 -4.27 -11.85 7.04
C GLN A 66 -3.25 -11.79 8.17
N ARG A 67 -2.18 -11.01 7.99
CA ARG A 67 -1.13 -10.84 9.00
C ARG A 67 -1.43 -9.69 9.95
N ILE A 68 -2.01 -8.62 9.40
CA ILE A 68 -2.50 -7.45 10.12
C ILE A 68 -4.00 -7.35 9.84
N HIS A 69 -4.78 -7.15 10.89
CA HIS A 69 -6.23 -6.99 10.83
C HIS A 69 -6.63 -5.54 11.07
N GLU A 70 -7.80 -5.17 10.56
CA GLU A 70 -8.42 -3.87 10.85
C GLU A 70 -8.69 -3.76 12.35
N GLY A 71 -8.41 -2.59 12.94
CA GLY A 71 -8.50 -2.37 14.38
C GLY A 71 -7.40 -3.04 15.21
N SER A 72 -6.34 -3.56 14.58
CA SER A 72 -5.14 -3.99 15.31
C SER A 72 -4.42 -2.81 15.95
N GLU A 73 -3.72 -3.07 17.06
CA GLU A 73 -2.87 -2.09 17.73
C GLU A 73 -1.42 -2.09 17.22
N ALA A 74 -1.19 -2.54 15.99
CA ALA A 74 0.15 -2.67 15.41
C ALA A 74 0.90 -1.31 15.38
N SER A 75 2.14 -1.32 15.82
CA SER A 75 3.07 -0.20 15.76
C SER A 75 3.70 -0.05 14.37
N LEU A 76 4.30 1.10 14.05
CA LEU A 76 4.99 1.30 12.76
C LEU A 76 6.05 0.22 12.49
N ASP A 77 6.77 -0.21 13.53
CA ASP A 77 7.80 -1.25 13.45
C ASP A 77 7.22 -2.64 13.11
N GLU A 78 5.97 -2.91 13.51
CA GLU A 78 5.26 -4.15 13.16
C GLU A 78 4.63 -4.08 11.76
N LEU A 79 4.25 -2.88 11.31
CA LEU A 79 3.68 -2.66 9.99
C LEU A 79 4.72 -2.76 8.87
N ARG A 80 5.95 -2.31 9.10
CA ARG A 80 7.04 -2.39 8.11
C ARG A 80 7.31 -3.82 7.59
N PRO A 81 7.58 -4.84 8.43
CA PRO A 81 7.82 -6.19 7.94
C PRO A 81 6.58 -6.79 7.25
N ALA A 82 5.37 -6.39 7.65
CA ALA A 82 4.13 -6.82 7.00
C ALA A 82 4.06 -6.30 5.55
N ILE A 83 4.23 -4.99 5.32
CA ILE A 83 4.19 -4.43 3.96
C ILE A 83 5.33 -4.94 3.08
N THR A 84 6.56 -5.07 3.62
CA THR A 84 7.69 -5.66 2.87
C THR A 84 7.38 -7.10 2.44
N SER A 85 6.75 -7.90 3.32
CA SER A 85 6.33 -9.26 3.02
C SER A 85 5.23 -9.30 1.95
N ASN A 86 4.24 -8.41 2.06
CA ASN A 86 3.18 -8.29 1.07
C ASN A 86 3.74 -7.95 -0.32
N GLY A 87 4.73 -7.07 -0.41
CA GLY A 87 5.43 -6.78 -1.67
C GLY A 87 5.98 -8.02 -2.35
N LYS A 88 6.59 -8.94 -1.59
CA LYS A 88 7.07 -10.23 -2.14
C LYS A 88 5.92 -11.10 -2.63
N SER A 89 4.80 -11.14 -1.91
CA SER A 89 3.58 -11.87 -2.32
C SER A 89 2.99 -11.31 -3.62
N TRP A 90 2.92 -9.98 -3.74
CA TRP A 90 2.44 -9.28 -4.94
C TRP A 90 3.33 -9.53 -6.15
N MET A 91 4.65 -9.34 -6.01
CA MET A 91 5.59 -9.61 -7.10
C MET A 91 5.54 -11.07 -7.57
N ARG A 92 5.39 -12.02 -6.64
CA ARG A 92 5.19 -13.44 -6.99
C ARG A 92 3.87 -13.69 -7.70
N LEU A 93 2.80 -12.94 -7.35
CA LEU A 93 1.50 -13.06 -8.01
C LEU A 93 1.59 -12.51 -9.45
N LEU A 94 2.17 -11.32 -9.64
CA LEU A 94 2.31 -10.67 -10.95
C LEU A 94 3.24 -11.44 -11.91
N ALA A 95 4.22 -12.18 -11.38
CA ALA A 95 5.07 -13.06 -12.18
C ALA A 95 4.34 -14.32 -12.69
N SER A 96 3.14 -14.62 -12.19
CA SER A 96 2.31 -15.74 -12.65
C SER A 96 1.46 -15.35 -13.87
N LYS A 97 0.89 -16.35 -14.56
CA LYS A 97 -0.03 -16.09 -15.68
C LYS A 97 -1.41 -15.77 -15.13
N LEU A 98 -1.68 -14.47 -14.93
CA LEU A 98 -2.98 -13.96 -14.49
C LEU A 98 -3.93 -13.76 -15.67
N ASP A 99 -5.20 -14.09 -15.47
CA ASP A 99 -6.30 -13.64 -16.32
C ASP A 99 -6.99 -12.46 -15.62
N GLY A 100 -6.92 -11.27 -16.22
CA GLY A 100 -7.49 -10.06 -15.64
C GLY A 100 -9.01 -10.11 -15.51
N GLU A 101 -9.69 -10.90 -16.34
CA GLU A 101 -11.15 -11.05 -16.34
C GLU A 101 -11.62 -12.25 -15.53
N ALA A 102 -10.70 -13.02 -14.93
CA ALA A 102 -11.08 -14.10 -14.03
C ALA A 102 -11.86 -13.54 -12.84
N ASP A 103 -13.03 -14.12 -12.61
CA ASP A 103 -13.97 -13.70 -11.57
C ASP A 103 -13.47 -14.12 -10.18
N VAL A 104 -13.34 -13.15 -9.29
CA VAL A 104 -12.96 -13.35 -7.88
C VAL A 104 -14.19 -13.14 -7.02
N VAL A 105 -14.63 -14.22 -6.40
CA VAL A 105 -15.82 -14.26 -5.54
C VAL A 105 -15.40 -14.13 -4.08
N GLU A 106 -15.86 -13.07 -3.44
CA GLU A 106 -15.79 -12.90 -2.00
C GLU A 106 -17.09 -13.40 -1.38
N HIS A 107 -16.96 -14.19 -0.31
CA HIS A 107 -18.07 -14.83 0.37
C HIS A 107 -18.24 -14.23 1.76
N GLY A 108 -19.48 -13.88 2.11
CA GLY A 108 -19.86 -13.53 3.47
C GLY A 108 -21.17 -14.19 3.88
N ASP A 109 -21.64 -13.86 5.08
CA ASP A 109 -22.87 -14.44 5.61
C ASP A 109 -24.09 -13.94 4.82
N GLY A 110 -24.66 -14.81 3.99
CA GLY A 110 -25.82 -14.51 3.15
C GLY A 110 -25.53 -13.67 1.90
N TRP A 111 -24.26 -13.42 1.54
CA TRP A 111 -23.92 -12.64 0.35
C TRP A 111 -22.66 -13.14 -0.37
N ASN A 112 -22.61 -12.87 -1.68
CA ASN A 112 -21.44 -13.05 -2.53
C ASN A 112 -21.14 -11.73 -3.25
N PHE A 113 -19.87 -11.37 -3.39
CA PHE A 113 -19.43 -10.20 -4.14
C PHE A 113 -18.44 -10.61 -5.23
N HIS A 114 -18.78 -10.30 -6.47
CA HIS A 114 -18.03 -10.68 -7.67
C HIS A 114 -17.25 -9.49 -8.20
N SER A 115 -16.00 -9.70 -8.58
CA SER A 115 -15.25 -8.70 -9.35
C SER A 115 -14.05 -9.32 -10.10
N PRO A 116 -13.66 -8.76 -11.26
CA PRO A 116 -12.50 -9.24 -12.00
C PRO A 116 -11.19 -9.09 -11.24
N THR A 117 -10.28 -10.04 -11.43
CA THR A 117 -8.90 -10.00 -10.90
C THR A 117 -8.20 -8.68 -11.18
N GLY A 118 -8.28 -8.19 -12.43
CA GLY A 118 -7.65 -6.94 -12.85
C GLY A 118 -8.20 -5.72 -12.11
N LEU A 119 -9.51 -5.69 -11.85
CA LEU A 119 -10.15 -4.62 -11.09
C LEU A 119 -9.68 -4.63 -9.63
N ARG A 120 -9.61 -5.79 -8.99
CA ARG A 120 -9.09 -5.90 -7.61
C ARG A 120 -7.63 -5.46 -7.52
N LEU A 121 -6.78 -5.84 -8.48
CA LEU A 121 -5.37 -5.40 -8.50
C LEU A 121 -5.24 -3.88 -8.69
N ALA A 122 -6.03 -3.29 -9.58
CA ALA A 122 -6.07 -1.84 -9.75
C ALA A 122 -6.54 -1.13 -8.47
N GLN A 123 -7.53 -1.70 -7.79
CA GLN A 123 -8.04 -1.17 -6.52
C GLN A 123 -6.96 -1.15 -5.43
N VAL A 124 -6.09 -2.16 -5.33
CA VAL A 124 -4.96 -2.17 -4.37
C VAL A 124 -4.07 -0.95 -4.56
N VAL A 125 -3.72 -0.64 -5.81
CA VAL A 125 -2.84 0.50 -6.13
C VAL A 125 -3.55 1.82 -5.85
N GLN A 126 -4.81 1.95 -6.27
CA GLN A 126 -5.61 3.16 -6.06
C GLN A 126 -5.86 3.44 -4.57
N HIS A 127 -6.29 2.43 -3.81
CA HIS A 127 -6.53 2.52 -2.36
C HIS A 127 -5.26 2.91 -1.61
N GLY A 128 -4.13 2.30 -1.97
CA GLY A 128 -2.83 2.69 -1.40
C GLY A 128 -2.44 4.14 -1.71
N THR A 129 -2.72 4.61 -2.93
CA THR A 129 -2.40 5.98 -3.32
C THR A 129 -3.23 6.99 -2.52
N ASP A 130 -4.53 6.73 -2.35
CA ASP A 130 -5.42 7.57 -1.56
C ASP A 130 -4.93 7.70 -0.10
N HIS A 131 -4.71 6.59 0.60
CA HIS A 131 -4.30 6.64 2.01
C HIS A 131 -2.88 7.17 2.22
N ARG A 132 -1.94 6.94 1.30
CA ARG A 132 -0.63 7.59 1.36
C ARG A 132 -0.74 9.11 1.19
N SER A 133 -1.64 9.59 0.33
CA SER A 133 -1.90 11.04 0.20
C SER A 133 -2.49 11.66 1.48
N GLN A 134 -3.30 10.89 2.21
CA GLN A 134 -3.84 11.29 3.51
C GLN A 134 -2.72 11.37 4.57
N ILE A 135 -1.77 10.44 4.56
CA ILE A 135 -0.57 10.52 5.43
C ILE A 135 0.24 11.78 5.10
N CYS A 136 0.47 12.10 3.82
CA CYS A 136 1.14 13.33 3.43
C CYS A 136 0.39 14.59 3.90
N THR A 137 -0.95 14.56 3.84
CA THR A 137 -1.80 15.64 4.38
C THR A 137 -1.61 15.79 5.89
N ALA A 138 -1.59 14.68 6.63
CA ALA A 138 -1.38 14.69 8.07
C ALA A 138 0.02 15.22 8.44
N LEU A 139 1.08 14.77 7.76
CA LEU A 139 2.45 15.29 7.93
C LEU A 139 2.49 16.82 7.76
N SER A 140 1.90 17.31 6.67
CA SER A 140 1.82 18.75 6.38
C SER A 140 1.09 19.52 7.49
N SER A 141 0.03 18.95 8.06
CA SER A 141 -0.73 19.56 9.17
C SER A 141 0.11 19.74 10.45
N PHE A 142 1.16 18.94 10.61
CA PHE A 142 2.12 19.04 11.72
C PHE A 142 3.39 19.85 11.36
N GLY A 143 3.41 20.50 10.19
CA GLY A 143 4.56 21.27 9.72
C GLY A 143 5.74 20.41 9.27
N VAL A 144 5.49 19.14 8.92
CA VAL A 144 6.49 18.23 8.34
C VAL A 144 6.30 18.19 6.83
N ASP A 145 7.36 18.48 6.07
CA ASP A 145 7.33 18.40 4.62
C ASP A 145 7.22 16.92 4.19
N PRO A 146 6.16 16.52 3.46
CA PRO A 146 6.02 15.14 3.04
C PRO A 146 7.10 14.74 2.02
N PRO A 147 7.60 13.50 2.06
CA PRO A 147 8.57 13.03 1.09
C PRO A 147 7.90 12.88 -0.29
N GLU A 148 8.67 13.09 -1.36
CA GLU A 148 8.22 12.72 -2.70
C GLU A 148 8.02 11.20 -2.78
N ILE A 149 6.81 10.80 -3.13
CA ILE A 149 6.38 9.39 -3.19
C ILE A 149 5.66 9.07 -4.50
N ASP A 150 5.82 9.87 -5.55
CA ASP A 150 5.23 9.57 -6.85
C ASP A 150 6.08 8.54 -7.64
N LEU A 151 5.58 8.14 -8.81
CA LEU A 151 6.26 7.17 -9.67
C LEU A 151 7.55 7.69 -10.29
N TRP A 152 7.71 9.01 -10.46
CA TRP A 152 8.95 9.60 -10.97
C TRP A 152 10.04 9.55 -9.90
N ALA A 153 9.70 9.91 -8.66
CA ALA A 153 10.60 9.80 -7.51
C ALA A 153 11.00 8.35 -7.25
N TYR A 154 10.05 7.40 -7.33
CA TYR A 154 10.37 5.97 -7.31
C TYR A 154 11.34 5.58 -8.43
N GLY A 155 11.05 6.05 -9.65
CA GLY A 155 11.84 5.70 -10.81
C GLY A 155 13.29 6.22 -10.72
N GLU A 156 13.48 7.42 -10.20
CA GLU A 156 14.81 7.98 -9.92
C GLU A 156 15.51 7.20 -8.80
N ALA A 157 14.82 6.97 -7.67
CA ALA A 157 15.38 6.26 -6.52
C ALA A 157 15.79 4.81 -6.82
N THR A 158 15.20 4.19 -7.83
CA THR A 158 15.44 2.79 -8.21
C THR A 158 16.18 2.61 -9.54
N GLY A 159 16.56 3.70 -10.22
CA GLY A 159 17.24 3.66 -11.51
C GLY A 159 16.37 3.18 -12.67
N ARG A 160 15.04 3.29 -12.56
CA ARG A 160 14.08 3.05 -13.65
C ARG A 160 13.92 4.24 -14.59
N THR A 161 14.37 5.42 -14.18
CA THR A 161 14.47 6.60 -15.04
C THR A 161 15.94 6.93 -15.30
N ARG A 162 16.22 7.60 -16.42
CA ARG A 162 17.55 8.10 -16.76
C ARG A 162 17.40 9.46 -17.43
N PRO A 163 18.00 10.54 -16.89
CA PRO A 163 18.11 11.78 -17.63
C PRO A 163 19.16 11.64 -18.73
N GLU A 164 18.86 12.22 -19.89
CA GLU A 164 19.84 12.45 -20.96
C GLU A 164 19.91 13.96 -21.19
N HIS A 165 21.10 14.54 -21.00
CA HIS A 165 21.36 15.94 -21.27
C HIS A 165 22.04 16.05 -22.63
N LEU A 166 21.46 16.87 -23.51
CA LEU A 166 22.00 17.20 -24.84
C LEU A 166 23.12 18.25 -24.74
#